data_AF-A0A3N5LWG3-F1
#
_entry.id   AF-A0A3N5LWG3-F1
#
_cell.length_a   1.000
_cell.length_b   1.000
_cell.length_c   1.000
_cell.angle_alpha   90.00
_cell.angle_beta   90.00
_cell.angle_gamma   90.00
#
_symmetry.space_group_name_H-M   'P 1'
#
loop_
_entity.id
_entity.type
_entity.pdbx_description
1 polymer ?
#
loop_
_entity_poly.entity_id
_entity_poly.type
_entity_poly.pdbx_seq_one_letter_code
_entity_poly.pdbx_strand_id
1 'polypeptide(L)'
;MSRIADYRRTLHEMPADRWDAYLASNSHLPGPRGNIELALAVAEEAPPEVLRRYAASEDEFEAVCGAVGLGRLLADGDEYVAADLRELAADRRWRVREGVAMGLQRLGDADPGRLVATCRRWLEDASWLVQRAVIAGICEPRLLDGP
;
A
#
# COMPACT_ATOMS: atom_id res chain seq x y z
N MET A 1 8.49 -5.37 21.49
CA MET A 1 7.36 -5.05 20.58
C MET A 1 7.95 -4.38 19.35
N SER A 2 7.46 -4.68 18.14
CA SER A 2 7.94 -4.01 16.93
C SER A 2 7.35 -2.60 16.86
N ARG A 3 8.03 -1.66 16.19
CA ARG A 3 7.51 -0.29 16.02
C ARG A 3 6.18 -0.27 15.27
N ILE A 4 5.97 -1.20 14.34
CA ILE A 4 4.66 -1.41 13.69
C ILE A 4 3.58 -1.71 14.72
N ALA A 5 3.83 -2.62 15.68
CA ALA A 5 2.85 -2.97 16.71
C ALA A 5 2.54 -1.80 17.66
N ASP A 6 3.50 -0.91 17.90
CA ASP A 6 3.27 0.31 18.69
C ASP A 6 2.45 1.34 17.90
N TYR A 7 2.72 1.51 16.60
CA TYR A 7 1.88 2.34 15.73
C TYR A 7 0.45 1.81 15.64
N ARG A 8 0.27 0.50 15.43
CA ARG A 8 -1.06 -0.13 15.38
C ARG A 8 -1.86 0.14 16.64
N ARG A 9 -1.25 -0.06 17.82
CA ARG A 9 -1.90 0.25 19.11
C ARG A 9 -2.28 1.72 19.22
N THR A 10 -1.38 2.60 18.84
CA THR A 10 -1.62 4.05 18.86
C THR A 10 -2.80 4.43 17.96
N LEU A 11 -2.84 3.90 16.73
CA LEU A 11 -3.92 4.15 15.77
C LEU A 11 -5.25 3.58 16.28
N HIS A 12 -5.24 2.37 16.85
CA HIS A 12 -6.43 1.71 17.38
C HIS A 12 -7.07 2.47 18.55
N GLU A 13 -6.25 3.02 19.44
CA GLU A 13 -6.71 3.80 20.61
C GLU A 13 -7.08 5.25 20.24
N MET A 14 -6.69 5.70 19.04
CA MET A 14 -6.86 7.08 18.60
C MET A 14 -8.14 7.26 17.75
N PRO A 15 -8.95 8.29 18.05
CA PRO A 15 -10.06 8.69 17.18
C PRO A 15 -9.62 8.95 15.74
N ALA A 16 -10.38 8.46 14.76
CA ALA A 16 -10.05 8.51 13.33
C ALA A 16 -9.85 9.94 12.80
N ASP A 17 -10.52 10.94 13.37
CA ASP A 17 -10.40 12.35 13.01
C ASP A 17 -9.03 12.96 13.35
N ARG A 18 -8.24 12.29 14.21
CA ARG A 18 -6.87 12.70 14.54
C ARG A 18 -5.79 12.01 13.71
N TRP A 19 -6.15 11.03 12.89
CA TRP A 19 -5.18 10.24 12.15
C TRP A 19 -4.38 11.12 11.19
N ASP A 20 -5.04 11.98 10.42
CA ASP A 20 -4.40 12.83 9.40
C ASP A 20 -3.26 13.68 10.03
N ALA A 21 -3.51 14.30 11.19
CA ALA A 21 -2.49 15.06 11.94
C ALA A 21 -1.36 14.18 12.50
N TYR A 22 -1.69 12.97 12.96
CA TYR A 22 -0.71 12.01 13.45
C TYR A 22 0.19 11.50 12.32
N LEU A 23 -0.38 11.17 11.16
CA LEU A 23 0.33 10.74 9.97
C LEU A 23 1.27 11.85 9.49
N ALA A 24 0.80 13.09 9.37
CA ALA A 24 1.63 14.23 8.99
C ALA A 24 2.86 14.37 9.91
N SER A 25 2.65 14.29 11.23
CA SER A 25 3.71 14.46 12.24
C SER A 25 4.71 13.30 12.30
N ASN A 26 4.32 12.09 11.85
CA ASN A 26 5.13 10.88 11.93
C ASN A 26 5.55 10.32 10.56
N SER A 27 5.20 11.01 9.47
CA SER A 27 5.45 10.59 8.08
C SER A 27 6.94 10.55 7.73
N HIS A 28 7.75 11.33 8.44
CA HIS A 28 9.12 11.72 8.06
C HIS A 28 9.19 12.52 6.75
N LEU A 29 8.10 13.13 6.31
CA LEU A 29 8.04 14.00 5.14
C LEU A 29 7.87 15.49 5.54
N PRO A 30 8.52 16.44 4.84
CA PRO A 30 9.48 16.21 3.76
C PRO A 30 10.82 15.67 4.29
N GLY A 31 11.27 14.56 3.71
CA GLY A 31 12.51 13.89 4.09
C GLY A 31 12.87 12.79 3.07
N PRO A 32 14.10 12.27 3.09
CA PRO A 32 14.53 11.28 2.09
C PRO A 32 13.77 9.96 2.20
N ARG A 33 13.33 9.58 3.40
CA ARG A 33 12.64 8.31 3.69
C ARG A 33 11.31 8.58 4.37
N GLY A 34 10.23 8.04 3.82
CA GLY A 34 8.93 8.02 4.49
C GLY A 34 8.88 6.93 5.56
N ASN A 35 7.94 7.04 6.49
CA ASN A 35 7.75 6.07 7.56
C ASN A 35 6.99 4.82 7.11
N ILE A 36 7.72 3.84 6.56
CA ILE A 36 7.17 2.56 6.06
C ILE A 36 6.47 1.79 7.18
N GLU A 37 7.02 1.79 8.40
CA GLU A 37 6.44 1.07 9.55
C GLU A 37 5.06 1.62 9.92
N LEU A 38 4.88 2.95 9.84
CA LEU A 38 3.59 3.58 10.04
C LEU A 38 2.61 3.30 8.88
N ALA A 39 3.05 3.35 7.63
CA ALA A 39 2.20 3.02 6.49
C ALA A 39 1.67 1.58 6.56
N LEU A 40 2.51 0.62 6.97
CA LEU A 40 2.09 -0.76 7.24
C LEU A 40 1.09 -0.84 8.39
N ALA A 41 1.28 -0.08 9.48
CA ALA A 41 0.33 -0.04 10.59
C ALA A 41 -1.03 0.52 10.16
N VAL A 42 -1.05 1.58 9.35
CA VAL A 42 -2.30 2.16 8.80
C VAL A 42 -3.02 1.14 7.93
N ALA A 43 -2.30 0.42 7.07
CA ALA A 43 -2.88 -0.62 6.21
C ALA A 43 -3.58 -1.73 7.02
N GLU A 44 -3.10 -2.05 8.22
CA GLU A 44 -3.74 -3.04 9.10
C GLU A 44 -4.97 -2.47 9.83
N GLU A 45 -4.88 -1.26 10.38
CA GLU A 45 -5.91 -0.73 11.29
C GLU A 45 -7.01 0.07 10.58
N ALA A 46 -6.74 0.66 9.43
CA ALA A 46 -7.69 1.53 8.75
C ALA A 46 -8.88 0.72 8.19
N PRO A 47 -10.12 1.22 8.36
CA PRO A 47 -11.26 0.65 7.67
C PRO A 47 -11.20 0.95 6.16
N PRO A 48 -11.90 0.17 5.31
CA PRO A 48 -11.82 0.29 3.86
C PRO A 48 -12.09 1.69 3.31
N GLU A 49 -13.06 2.41 3.87
CA GLU A 49 -13.41 3.77 3.47
C GLU A 49 -12.28 4.78 3.73
N VAL A 50 -11.52 4.62 4.81
CA VAL A 50 -10.36 5.47 5.11
C VAL A 50 -9.22 5.17 4.15
N LEU A 51 -8.98 3.89 3.83
CA LEU A 51 -7.95 3.51 2.86
C LEU A 51 -8.24 4.04 1.45
N ARG A 52 -9.50 3.99 1.00
CA ARG A 52 -9.89 4.58 -0.30
C ARG A 52 -9.77 6.10 -0.29
N ARG A 53 -10.15 6.77 0.81
CA ARG A 53 -9.95 8.23 0.98
C ARG A 53 -8.46 8.59 0.88
N TYR A 54 -7.61 7.84 1.58
CA TYR A 54 -6.16 8.06 1.55
C TYR A 54 -5.54 7.77 0.18
N ALA A 55 -5.97 6.71 -0.50
CA ALA A 55 -5.53 6.42 -1.87
C ALA A 55 -5.79 7.59 -2.82
N ALA A 56 -6.92 8.30 -2.66
CA ALA A 56 -7.27 9.48 -3.45
C ALA A 56 -6.62 10.79 -2.98
N SER A 57 -5.82 10.78 -1.90
CA SER A 57 -5.28 12.00 -1.29
C SER A 57 -4.20 12.65 -2.15
N GLU A 58 -4.15 13.99 -2.13
CA GLU A 58 -3.05 14.76 -2.68
C GLU A 58 -1.80 14.70 -1.81
N ASP A 59 -1.96 14.44 -0.50
CA ASP A 59 -0.84 14.22 0.42
C ASP A 59 -0.10 12.93 0.05
N GLU A 60 1.23 13.03 -0.11
CA GLU A 60 2.04 11.90 -0.58
C GLU A 60 2.04 10.75 0.43
N PHE A 61 2.08 11.03 1.73
CA PHE A 61 2.17 9.98 2.74
C PHE A 61 0.82 9.29 2.97
N GLU A 62 -0.28 10.04 2.94
CA GLU A 62 -1.62 9.47 2.94
C GLU A 62 -1.82 8.57 1.71
N ALA A 63 -1.47 9.04 0.50
CA ALA A 63 -1.56 8.25 -0.72
C ALA A 63 -0.73 6.94 -0.65
N VAL A 64 0.44 6.98 -0.02
CA VAL A 64 1.23 5.77 0.27
C VAL A 64 0.46 4.82 1.20
N CYS A 65 -0.09 5.33 2.31
CA CYS A 65 -0.88 4.51 3.24
C CYS A 65 -2.10 3.87 2.55
N GLY A 66 -2.78 4.65 1.70
CA GLY A 66 -3.86 4.17 0.85
C GLY A 66 -3.40 3.04 -0.06
N ALA A 67 -2.35 3.25 -0.86
CA ALA A 67 -1.82 2.24 -1.77
C ALA A 67 -1.46 0.92 -1.08
N VAL A 68 -0.78 0.97 0.06
CA VAL A 68 -0.42 -0.23 0.84
C VAL A 68 -1.69 -0.93 1.36
N GLY A 69 -2.65 -0.16 1.87
CA GLY A 69 -3.91 -0.70 2.41
C GLY A 69 -4.86 -1.26 1.35
N LEU A 70 -4.92 -0.67 0.15
CA LEU A 70 -5.68 -1.25 -0.96
C LEU A 70 -5.15 -2.63 -1.34
N GLY A 71 -3.84 -2.87 -1.22
CA GLY A 71 -3.25 -4.21 -1.38
C GLY A 71 -3.82 -5.23 -0.37
N ARG A 72 -4.05 -4.82 0.89
CA ARG A 72 -4.76 -5.65 1.89
C ARG A 72 -6.19 -5.92 1.44
N LEU A 73 -6.94 -4.88 1.06
CA LEU A 73 -8.34 -5.04 0.65
C LEU A 73 -8.49 -5.98 -0.56
N LEU A 74 -7.56 -5.90 -1.52
CA LEU A 74 -7.53 -6.80 -2.66
C LEU A 74 -7.25 -8.26 -2.23
N ALA A 75 -6.38 -8.47 -1.24
CA ALA A 75 -6.16 -9.78 -0.64
C ALA A 75 -7.43 -10.30 0.07
N ASP A 76 -8.16 -9.42 0.76
CA ASP A 76 -9.39 -9.74 1.47
C ASP A 76 -10.59 -10.03 0.54
N GLY A 77 -10.46 -9.87 -0.78
CA GLY A 77 -11.53 -10.18 -1.75
C GLY A 77 -12.17 -8.97 -2.43
N ASP A 78 -11.75 -7.75 -2.11
CA ASP A 78 -12.30 -6.56 -2.75
C ASP A 78 -11.63 -6.29 -4.10
N GLU A 79 -12.15 -6.90 -5.15
CA GLU A 79 -11.62 -6.73 -6.52
C GLU A 79 -11.81 -5.30 -7.07
N TYR A 80 -12.68 -4.47 -6.48
CA TYR A 80 -12.92 -3.10 -6.97
C TYR A 80 -11.70 -2.19 -6.79
N VAL A 81 -10.89 -2.45 -5.75
CA VAL A 81 -9.68 -1.64 -5.48
C VAL A 81 -8.54 -1.94 -6.44
N ALA A 82 -8.66 -2.96 -7.30
CA ALA A 82 -7.64 -3.28 -8.31
C ALA A 82 -7.51 -2.17 -9.36
N ALA A 83 -8.60 -1.47 -9.68
CA ALA A 83 -8.57 -0.32 -10.58
C ALA A 83 -7.84 0.87 -9.94
N ASP A 84 -8.15 1.17 -8.68
CA ASP A 84 -7.49 2.24 -7.91
C ASP A 84 -5.98 1.97 -7.76
N LEU A 85 -5.59 0.73 -7.42
CA LEU A 85 -4.19 0.32 -7.35
C LEU A 85 -3.46 0.46 -8.68
N ARG A 86 -4.13 0.15 -9.80
CA ARG A 86 -3.57 0.32 -11.14
C ARG A 86 -3.32 1.80 -11.45
N GLU A 87 -4.25 2.68 -11.11
CA GLU A 87 -4.06 4.13 -11.28
C GLU A 87 -2.89 4.64 -10.45
N LEU A 88 -2.80 4.22 -9.18
CA LEU A 88 -1.68 4.58 -8.30
C LEU A 88 -0.33 4.00 -8.77
N ALA A 89 -0.33 2.87 -9.46
CA ALA A 89 0.89 2.30 -10.05
C ALA A 89 1.50 3.26 -11.10
N ALA A 90 0.66 4.06 -11.75
CA ALA A 90 1.05 5.09 -12.70
C ALA A 90 1.21 6.50 -12.08
N ASP A 91 1.09 6.63 -10.76
CA ASP A 91 1.17 7.93 -10.08
C ASP A 91 2.51 8.63 -10.33
N ARG A 92 2.48 9.97 -10.45
CA ARG A 92 3.68 10.79 -10.64
C ARG A 92 4.64 10.72 -9.44
N ARG A 93 4.11 10.54 -8.23
CA ARG A 93 4.84 10.49 -6.95
C ARG A 93 5.51 9.14 -6.79
N TRP A 94 6.84 9.12 -6.70
CA TRP A 94 7.59 7.87 -6.66
C TRP A 94 7.23 7.01 -5.44
N ARG A 95 6.99 7.62 -4.27
CA ARG A 95 6.65 6.89 -3.04
C ARG A 95 5.33 6.17 -3.15
N VAL A 96 4.33 6.78 -3.80
CA VAL A 96 3.02 6.16 -4.02
C VAL A 96 3.17 4.88 -4.84
N ARG A 97 4.02 4.90 -5.88
CA ARG A 97 4.33 3.70 -6.67
C ARG A 97 5.02 2.61 -5.86
N GLU A 98 5.86 2.97 -4.89
CA GLU A 98 6.41 1.99 -3.93
C GLU A 98 5.33 1.43 -3.00
N GLY A 99 4.39 2.28 -2.56
CA GLY A 99 3.22 1.84 -1.79
C GLY A 99 2.41 0.78 -2.54
N VAL A 100 2.25 0.94 -3.87
CA VAL A 100 1.61 -0.09 -4.71
C VAL A 100 2.44 -1.37 -4.75
N ALA A 101 3.77 -1.29 -4.91
CA ALA A 101 4.62 -2.47 -4.88
C ALA A 101 4.50 -3.22 -3.54
N MET A 102 4.50 -2.51 -2.42
CA MET A 102 4.24 -3.09 -1.09
C MET A 102 2.83 -3.68 -0.98
N GLY A 103 1.82 -3.04 -1.56
CA GLY A 103 0.45 -3.57 -1.64
C GLY A 103 0.39 -4.89 -2.41
N LEU A 104 1.09 -5.00 -3.54
CA LEU A 104 1.22 -6.25 -4.30
C LEU A 104 2.00 -7.31 -3.52
N GLN A 105 3.03 -6.92 -2.75
CA GLN A 105 3.75 -7.87 -1.90
C GLN A 105 2.84 -8.49 -0.85
N ARG A 106 1.99 -7.67 -0.21
CA ARG A 106 0.99 -8.14 0.76
C ARG A 106 -0.05 -9.06 0.12
N LEU A 107 -0.47 -8.76 -1.11
CA LEU A 107 -1.32 -9.67 -1.88
C LEU A 107 -0.61 -11.00 -2.10
N GLY A 108 0.69 -10.99 -2.44
CA GLY A 108 1.50 -12.21 -2.57
C GLY A 108 1.62 -13.01 -1.27
N ASP A 109 1.84 -12.32 -0.16
CA ASP A 109 1.94 -12.94 1.18
C ASP A 109 0.63 -13.67 1.56
N ALA A 110 -0.54 -13.16 1.12
CA ALA A 110 -1.86 -13.71 1.46
C ALA A 110 -2.42 -14.69 0.41
N ASP A 111 -2.28 -14.38 -0.87
CA ASP A 111 -2.79 -15.16 -2.00
C ASP A 111 -1.84 -15.04 -3.22
N PRO A 112 -0.82 -15.92 -3.31
CA PRO A 112 0.12 -15.95 -4.43
C PRO A 112 -0.57 -16.15 -5.79
N GLY A 113 -1.70 -16.89 -5.81
CA GLY A 113 -2.45 -17.15 -7.04
C GLY A 113 -3.09 -15.87 -7.59
N ARG A 114 -3.72 -15.08 -6.70
CA ARG A 114 -4.28 -13.77 -7.06
C ARG A 114 -3.21 -12.75 -7.41
N LEU A 115 -2.04 -12.78 -6.74
CA LEU A 115 -0.90 -11.98 -7.16
C LEU A 115 -0.50 -12.30 -8.61
N VAL A 116 -0.27 -13.56 -8.94
CA VAL A 116 0.11 -13.98 -10.32
C VAL A 116 -0.94 -13.56 -11.34
N ALA A 117 -2.23 -13.72 -11.03
CA ALA A 117 -3.32 -13.28 -11.91
C ALA A 117 -3.30 -11.76 -12.13
N THR A 118 -3.12 -10.97 -11.07
CA THR A 118 -2.99 -9.50 -11.16
C THR A 118 -1.75 -9.10 -11.97
N CYS A 119 -0.60 -9.72 -11.72
CA CYS A 119 0.63 -9.46 -12.46
C CYS A 119 0.49 -9.73 -13.95
N ARG A 120 -0.13 -10.85 -14.34
CA ARG A 120 -0.38 -11.17 -15.76
C ARG A 120 -1.21 -10.09 -16.45
N ARG A 121 -2.29 -9.64 -15.82
CA ARG A 121 -3.12 -8.54 -16.35
C ARG A 121 -2.34 -7.24 -16.48
N TRP A 122 -1.53 -6.91 -15.49
CA TRP A 122 -0.78 -5.65 -15.45
C TRP A 122 0.43 -5.63 -16.39
N LEU A 123 0.99 -6.79 -16.75
CA LEU A 123 2.02 -6.91 -17.78
C LEU A 123 1.48 -6.60 -19.18
N GLU A 124 0.17 -6.75 -19.40
CA GLU A 124 -0.51 -6.37 -20.65
C GLU A 124 -0.89 -4.88 -20.68
N ASP A 125 -0.67 -4.13 -19.60
CA ASP A 125 -0.99 -2.71 -19.53
C ASP A 125 -0.09 -1.88 -20.48
N ALA A 126 -0.66 -0.85 -21.10
CA ALA A 126 0.09 0.07 -21.97
C ALA A 126 1.09 0.94 -21.20
N SER A 127 0.88 1.15 -19.90
CA SER A 127 1.75 1.95 -19.03
C SER A 127 2.93 1.13 -18.50
N TRP A 128 4.15 1.51 -18.88
CA TRP A 128 5.36 0.91 -18.33
C TRP A 128 5.49 1.09 -16.81
N LEU A 129 4.83 2.09 -16.22
CA LEU A 129 4.81 2.28 -14.76
C LEU A 129 3.98 1.21 -14.06
N VAL A 130 2.87 0.79 -14.67
CA VAL A 130 2.06 -0.33 -14.17
C VAL A 130 2.86 -1.64 -14.27
N GLN A 131 3.54 -1.86 -15.40
CA GLN A 131 4.45 -3.01 -15.57
C GLN A 131 5.62 -2.99 -14.57
N ARG A 132 6.19 -1.80 -14.28
CA ARG A 132 7.20 -1.63 -13.24
C ARG A 132 6.69 -2.07 -11.86
N ALA A 133 5.45 -1.72 -11.51
CA ALA A 133 4.88 -2.11 -10.22
C ALA A 133 4.83 -3.63 -10.06
N VAL A 134 4.58 -4.38 -11.14
CA VAL A 134 4.68 -5.85 -11.14
C VAL A 134 6.08 -6.29 -10.72
N ILE A 135 7.12 -5.80 -11.40
CA ILE A 135 8.51 -6.17 -11.12
C ILE A 135 8.89 -5.82 -9.67
N ALA A 136 8.58 -4.60 -9.24
CA ALA A 136 8.89 -4.13 -7.89
C ALA A 136 8.12 -4.92 -6.80
N GLY A 137 6.90 -5.36 -7.10
CA GLY A 137 6.07 -6.15 -6.19
C GLY A 137 6.56 -7.59 -6.04
N ILE A 138 6.89 -8.27 -7.15
CA ILE A 138 7.27 -9.69 -7.12
C ILE A 138 8.74 -9.92 -6.74
N CYS A 139 9.63 -8.96 -6.98
CA CYS A 139 11.06 -9.07 -6.64
C CYS A 139 11.36 -8.84 -5.15
N GLU A 140 10.39 -9.07 -4.29
CA GLU A 140 10.57 -9.07 -2.84
C GLU A 140 11.08 -10.46 -2.39
N PRO A 141 12.24 -10.54 -1.72
CA PRO A 141 12.89 -11.83 -1.42
C PRO A 141 11.96 -12.90 -0.83
N ARG A 142 11.10 -12.54 0.12
CA ARG A 142 10.16 -13.48 0.77
C ARG A 142 9.11 -14.08 -0.17
N LEU A 143 8.90 -13.49 -1.36
CA LEU A 143 7.95 -13.98 -2.38
C LEU A 143 8.64 -14.78 -3.49
N LEU A 144 9.97 -14.68 -3.60
CA LEU A 144 10.75 -15.42 -4.58
C LEU A 144 11.02 -16.85 -4.13
N ASP A 145 11.00 -17.06 -2.83
CA ASP A 145 11.05 -18.37 -2.19
C ASP A 145 9.60 -18.93 -2.07
N GLY A 146 8.96 -19.24 -3.20
CA GLY A 146 7.81 -20.16 -3.17
C GLY A 146 8.26 -21.54 -2.64
N PRO A 147 7.36 -22.38 -2.10
CA PRO A 147 7.74 -23.67 -1.50
C PRO A 147 8.64 -24.54 -2.40
#